data_AF-A0A1H3A408-F1
#
_entry.id   AF-A0A1H3A408-F1
#
_cell.length_a   1.000
_cell.length_b   1.000
_cell.length_c   1.000
_cell.angle_alpha   90.00
_cell.angle_beta   90.00
_cell.angle_gamma   90.00
#
_symmetry.space_group_name_H-M   'P 1'
#
loop_
_entity.id
_entity.type
_entity.pdbx_description
1 polymer ?
#
loop_
_entity_poly.entity_id
_entity_poly.type
_entity_poly.pdbx_seq_one_letter_code
_entity_poly.pdbx_strand_id
1 'polypeptide(L)'
;MARITQSTRLSRVQHIVGSGTGVLDFAVDGEDDYYTWDGNEDADWEVEDVASIQNIDEDRYIMYPEGEFFVCEIESQGEEKNTGPVHCWCE
;
A
#
# COMPACT_ATOMS: atom_id res chain seq x y z
N MET A 1 -13.92 0.72 -1.41
CA MET A 1 -12.53 1.18 -1.69
C MET A 1 -12.45 2.70 -1.70
N ALA A 2 -11.79 3.27 -0.70
CA ALA A 2 -11.59 4.71 -0.57
C ALA A 2 -10.26 5.13 -1.23
N ARG A 3 -10.27 6.16 -2.08
CA ARG A 3 -9.04 6.65 -2.74
C ARG A 3 -8.25 7.56 -1.81
N ILE A 4 -6.94 7.38 -1.78
CA ILE A 4 -6.00 8.29 -1.10
C ILE A 4 -5.66 9.42 -2.06
N THR A 5 -6.33 10.56 -1.92
CA THR A 5 -6.19 11.72 -2.83
C THR A 5 -5.31 12.83 -2.30
N GLN A 6 -4.79 12.67 -1.09
CA GLN A 6 -3.89 13.61 -0.41
C GLN A 6 -2.94 12.81 0.47
N SER A 7 -1.77 13.39 0.77
CA SER A 7 -0.79 12.74 1.64
C SER A 7 -1.40 12.36 2.98
N THR A 8 -1.10 11.15 3.44
CA THR A 8 -1.67 10.57 4.66
C THR A 8 -0.71 9.60 5.31
N ARG A 9 -0.99 9.27 6.57
CA ARG A 9 -0.32 8.18 7.29
C ARG A 9 -1.37 7.17 7.72
N LEU A 10 -1.23 5.94 7.24
CA LEU A 10 -2.06 4.82 7.69
C LEU A 10 -1.29 4.07 8.78
N SER A 11 -1.96 3.80 9.89
CA SER A 11 -1.46 2.94 10.96
C SER A 11 -2.22 1.62 10.97
N ARG A 12 -1.60 0.58 11.54
CA ARG A 12 -2.22 -0.75 11.69
C ARG A 12 -2.62 -1.39 10.34
N VAL A 13 -1.79 -1.23 9.30
CA VAL A 13 -2.02 -1.87 8.00
C VAL A 13 -1.67 -3.37 8.11
N GLN A 14 -2.67 -4.23 7.96
CA GLN A 14 -2.55 -5.69 8.09
C GLN A 14 -1.77 -6.32 6.94
N HIS A 15 -2.01 -5.83 5.72
CA HIS A 15 -1.33 -6.25 4.51
C HIS A 15 -1.52 -5.22 3.40
N ILE A 16 -0.68 -5.32 2.38
CA ILE A 16 -0.70 -4.45 1.20
C ILE A 16 -0.89 -5.34 -0.02
N VAL A 17 -1.83 -4.99 -0.90
CA VAL A 17 -1.97 -5.63 -2.20
C VAL A 17 -1.38 -4.70 -3.26
N GLY A 18 -0.36 -5.17 -3.96
CA GLY A 18 0.23 -4.47 -5.08
C GLY A 18 -0.22 -5.03 -6.41
N SER A 19 -0.16 -4.17 -7.43
CA SER A 19 -0.35 -4.54 -8.83
C SER A 19 0.84 -4.10 -9.67
N GLY A 20 1.12 -4.82 -10.75
CA GLY A 20 2.16 -4.47 -11.73
C GLY A 20 1.92 -3.12 -12.43
N THR A 21 0.73 -2.53 -12.30
CA THR A 21 0.36 -1.23 -12.88
C THR A 21 0.62 -0.03 -11.95
N GLY A 22 1.22 -0.25 -10.77
CA GLY A 22 1.53 0.83 -9.82
C GLY A 22 0.42 1.17 -8.82
N VAL A 23 -0.62 0.35 -8.70
CA VAL A 23 -1.68 0.52 -7.68
C VAL A 23 -1.32 -0.26 -6.41
N LEU A 24 -1.47 0.38 -5.25
CA LEU A 24 -1.33 -0.22 -3.92
C LEU A 24 -2.64 -0.09 -3.14
N ASP A 25 -3.15 -1.22 -2.64
CA ASP A 25 -4.30 -1.28 -1.74
C ASP A 25 -3.85 -1.64 -0.31
N PHE A 26 -4.33 -0.90 0.69
CA PHE A 26 -3.96 -1.08 2.09
C PHE A 26 -5.18 -1.57 2.88
N ALA A 27 -5.05 -2.74 3.52
CA ALA A 27 -6.03 -3.23 4.48
C ALA A 27 -5.68 -2.72 5.87
N VAL A 28 -6.53 -1.88 6.47
CA VAL A 28 -6.32 -1.33 7.81
C VAL A 28 -7.19 -2.07 8.81
N ASP A 29 -6.61 -2.43 9.96
CA ASP A 29 -7.32 -3.13 11.03
C ASP A 29 -8.54 -2.34 11.51
N GLY A 30 -9.71 -2.99 11.50
CA GLY A 30 -10.99 -2.39 11.89
C GLY A 30 -11.74 -1.65 10.79
N GLU A 31 -11.16 -1.54 9.60
CA GLU A 31 -11.81 -0.98 8.41
C GLU A 31 -12.38 -2.10 7.53
N ASP A 32 -13.60 -1.92 7.01
CA ASP A 32 -14.28 -2.90 6.16
C ASP A 32 -13.79 -2.89 4.70
N ASP A 33 -13.10 -1.83 4.30
CA ASP A 33 -12.72 -1.52 2.92
C ASP A 33 -11.21 -1.22 2.82
N TYR A 34 -10.64 -1.46 1.64
CA TYR A 34 -9.27 -1.04 1.34
C TYR A 34 -9.20 0.45 1.07
N TYR A 35 -8.09 1.05 1.48
CA TYR A 35 -7.63 2.32 0.92
C TYR A 35 -6.80 2.05 -0.32
N THR A 36 -7.09 2.75 -1.41
CA THR A 36 -6.37 2.59 -2.67
C THR A 36 -5.53 3.82 -2.94
N TRP A 37 -4.24 3.62 -3.10
CA TRP A 37 -3.33 4.58 -3.70
C TRP A 37 -3.05 4.18 -5.15
N ASP A 38 -3.33 5.10 -6.05
CA ASP A 38 -3.21 4.90 -7.50
C ASP A 38 -1.96 5.60 -8.00
N GLY A 39 -0.87 4.83 -8.09
CA GLY A 39 0.40 5.27 -8.64
C GLY A 39 0.48 5.03 -10.14
N ASN A 40 1.52 5.57 -10.74
CA ASN A 40 1.96 5.14 -12.08
C ASN A 40 2.94 3.94 -11.99
N GLU A 41 3.26 3.30 -13.11
CA GLU A 41 4.16 2.14 -13.17
C GLU A 41 5.60 2.44 -12.69
N ASP A 42 6.03 3.70 -12.79
CA ASP A 42 7.34 4.18 -12.36
C ASP A 42 7.29 4.81 -10.95
N ALA A 43 6.19 4.62 -10.21
CA ALA A 43 6.00 5.31 -8.95
C ALA A 43 6.91 4.77 -7.85
N ASP A 44 7.36 5.67 -7.00
CA ASP A 44 8.30 5.38 -5.93
C ASP A 44 7.58 4.77 -4.73
N TRP A 45 7.91 3.53 -4.38
CA TRP A 45 7.40 2.87 -3.20
C TRP A 45 8.43 1.91 -2.61
N GLU A 46 8.46 1.85 -1.29
CA GLU A 46 9.33 0.97 -0.51
C GLU A 46 8.53 0.37 0.66
N VAL A 47 8.64 -0.95 0.83
CA VAL A 47 8.03 -1.68 1.95
C VAL A 47 9.12 -2.49 2.63
N GLU A 48 9.44 -2.11 3.85
CA GLU A 48 10.40 -2.78 4.74
C GLU A 48 9.68 -3.81 5.63
N ASP A 49 10.46 -4.67 6.29
CA ASP A 49 9.96 -5.66 7.26
C ASP A 49 8.84 -6.57 6.69
N VAL A 50 9.02 -7.06 5.46
CA VAL A 50 8.06 -7.94 4.79
C VAL A 50 8.38 -9.41 5.09
N ALA A 51 7.52 -10.08 5.85
CA ALA A 51 7.67 -11.51 6.15
C ALA A 51 7.46 -12.39 4.93
N SER A 52 6.48 -12.04 4.10
CA SER A 52 6.15 -12.85 2.94
C SER A 52 5.47 -12.02 1.86
N ILE A 53 5.75 -12.41 0.62
CA ILE A 53 5.08 -11.93 -0.57
C ILE A 53 4.44 -13.13 -1.25
N GLN A 54 3.15 -13.05 -1.54
CA GLN A 54 2.41 -14.12 -2.22
C GLN A 54 1.85 -13.59 -3.54
N ASN A 55 2.06 -14.34 -4.62
CA ASN A 55 1.36 -14.11 -5.88
C ASN A 55 -0.10 -14.60 -5.72
N ILE A 56 -1.05 -13.71 -5.96
CA ILE A 56 -2.48 -13.99 -5.73
C ILE A 56 -3.33 -13.96 -7.00
N ASP A 57 -2.84 -13.30 -8.05
CA ASP A 57 -3.49 -13.24 -9.37
C ASP A 57 -2.46 -12.79 -10.43
N GLU A 58 -2.88 -12.75 -11.70
CA GLU A 58 -2.10 -12.14 -12.78
C GLU A 58 -1.75 -10.69 -12.41
N ASP A 59 -0.44 -10.39 -12.40
CA ASP A 59 0.14 -9.10 -12.04
C ASP A 59 -0.25 -8.56 -10.64
N ARG A 60 -0.70 -9.41 -9.72
CA ARG A 60 -1.05 -9.01 -8.34
C ARG A 60 -0.32 -9.84 -7.29
N TYR A 61 0.05 -9.16 -6.22
CA TYR A 61 0.72 -9.76 -5.07
C TYR A 61 0.23 -9.14 -3.78
N ILE A 62 0.30 -9.91 -2.69
CA ILE A 62 0.02 -9.45 -1.34
C ILE A 62 1.30 -9.53 -0.50
N MET A 63 1.54 -8.49 0.30
CA MET A 63 2.68 -8.35 1.19
C MET A 63 2.19 -8.36 2.63
N TYR A 64 2.77 -9.24 3.45
CA TYR A 64 2.47 -9.36 4.88
C TYR A 64 3.66 -8.91 5.74
N PRO A 65 3.41 -8.21 6.87
CA PRO A 65 4.46 -7.73 7.75
C PRO A 65 5.17 -8.86 8.51
N GLU A 66 6.43 -8.64 8.90
CA GLU A 66 7.14 -9.41 9.93
C GLU A 66 6.55 -9.18 11.33
N GLY A 67 6.09 -7.96 11.60
CA GLY A 67 5.35 -7.60 12.81
C GLY A 67 3.84 -7.89 12.70
N GLU A 68 3.06 -7.33 13.62
CA GLU A 68 1.59 -7.46 13.56
C GLU A 68 0.97 -6.59 12.46
N PHE A 69 1.56 -5.42 12.20
CA PHE A 69 1.05 -4.44 11.24
C PHE A 69 2.17 -3.60 10.66
N PHE A 70 1.96 -3.06 9.45
CA PHE A 70 2.73 -1.94 8.93
C PHE A 70 2.19 -0.59 9.42
N VAL A 71 3.07 0.39 9.43
CA VAL A 71 2.76 1.81 9.36
C VAL A 71 3.20 2.29 7.98
N CYS A 72 2.34 3.05 7.30
CA CYS A 72 2.60 3.54 5.94
C CYS A 72 2.46 5.06 5.87
N GLU A 73 3.49 5.74 5.39
CA GLU A 73 3.46 7.14 4.96
C GLU A 73 3.30 7.20 3.45
N ILE A 74 2.25 7.90 3.00
CA ILE A 74 1.78 7.86 1.62
C ILE A 74 1.69 9.30 1.11
N GLU A 75 2.51 9.65 0.11
CA GLU A 75 2.35 10.89 -0.62
C GLU A 75 1.36 10.72 -1.78
N SER A 76 0.43 11.67 -1.89
CA SER A 76 -0.56 11.69 -2.97
C SER A 76 -0.92 13.13 -3.32
N GLN A 77 -1.08 13.39 -4.62
CA GLN A 77 -1.42 14.69 -5.17
C GLN A 77 -2.78 14.68 -5.90
N GLY A 78 -3.48 13.53 -5.91
CA GLY A 78 -4.76 13.39 -6.58
C GLY A 78 -5.25 11.95 -6.63
N GLU A 79 -6.30 11.73 -7.43
CA GLU A 79 -6.98 10.43 -7.51
C GLU A 79 -6.17 9.33 -8.20
N GLU A 80 -5.31 9.68 -9.16
CA GLU A 80 -4.60 8.74 -10.04
C GLU A 80 -3.19 9.22 -10.42
N LYS A 81 -2.36 8.27 -10.89
CA LYS A 81 -1.01 8.51 -11.45
C LYS A 81 -0.03 9.18 -10.48
N ASN A 82 -0.20 8.91 -9.18
CA ASN A 82 0.71 9.41 -8.15
C ASN A 82 2.13 8.87 -8.39
N THR A 83 3.13 9.68 -8.07
CA THR A 83 4.56 9.32 -8.22
C THR A 83 5.17 8.79 -6.93
N GLY A 84 4.46 8.90 -5.80
CA GLY A 84 4.98 8.58 -4.48
C GLY A 84 5.75 9.74 -3.85
N PRO A 85 6.53 9.49 -2.78
CA PRO A 85 6.82 8.16 -2.24
C PRO A 85 5.66 7.52 -1.46
N VAL A 86 5.62 6.19 -1.46
CA VAL A 86 4.96 5.37 -0.42
C VAL A 86 6.04 4.64 0.36
N HIS A 87 6.06 4.81 1.68
CA HIS A 87 6.99 4.11 2.55
C HIS A 87 6.25 3.39 3.67
N CYS A 88 6.47 2.08 3.79
CA CYS A 88 5.84 1.25 4.81
C CYS A 88 6.89 0.43 5.57
N TRP A 89 6.71 0.27 6.88
CA TRP A 89 7.61 -0.51 7.75
C TRP A 89 6.84 -1.05 8.97
N CYS A 90 7.42 -2.00 9.71
CA CYS A 90 6.85 -2.45 10.99
C CYS A 90 7.31 -1.51 12.12
N GLU A 91 6.40 -1.08 13.01
CA GLU A 91 6.78 -0.31 14.21
C GLU A 91 7.61 -1.14 15.21
#